data_AF-A0A2V4NUF8-F1
#
_entry.id   AF-A0A2V4NUF8-F1
#
_cell.length_a   1.000
_cell.length_b   1.000
_cell.length_c   1.000
_cell.angle_alpha   90.00
_cell.angle_beta   90.00
_cell.angle_gamma   90.00
#
_symmetry.space_group_name_H-M   'P 1'
#
loop_
_entity.id
_entity.type
_entity.pdbx_description
1 polymer ?
#
loop_
_entity_poly.entity_id
_entity_poly.type
_entity_poly.pdbx_seq_one_letter_code
_entity_poly.pdbx_strand_id
1 'polypeptide(L)'
;MKSFLVTVVGVVATATAAQAVELTGGAIELSYSAFMDETDLDKVSVSGSLEVAFNRNISAQFDLGNDSFGTTDLSIGSVGLHGIYHVSDVTSLGAYYTRDNFDIGPVAV
;
A
#
# COMPACT_ATOMS: atom_id res chain seq x y z
N MET A 1 2.56 9.06 24.24
CA MET A 1 2.94 8.74 22.85
C MET A 1 3.61 7.37 22.86
N LYS A 2 2.96 6.33 22.30
CA LYS A 2 3.52 4.97 22.25
C LYS A 2 4.06 4.75 20.84
N SER A 3 5.39 4.65 20.75
CA SER A 3 6.11 4.30 19.51
C SER A 3 5.55 3.01 18.92
N PHE A 4 5.08 3.09 17.69
CA PHE A 4 4.98 1.94 16.79
C PHE A 4 6.13 2.07 15.80
N LEU A 5 7.32 1.63 16.19
CA LEU A 5 8.48 1.58 15.32
C LEU A 5 9.09 0.18 15.38
N VAL A 6 9.16 -0.40 14.18
CA VAL A 6 10.04 -1.49 13.75
C VAL A 6 9.74 -2.87 14.30
N THR A 7 9.10 -3.71 13.47
CA THR A 7 9.47 -5.12 13.27
C THR A 7 8.95 -5.58 11.89
N VAL A 8 9.67 -5.30 10.81
CA VAL A 8 9.43 -5.86 9.46
C VAL A 8 10.73 -6.48 8.95
N VAL A 9 11.38 -7.33 9.74
CA VAL A 9 12.53 -8.14 9.29
C VAL A 9 12.52 -9.51 9.96
N GLY A 10 11.37 -10.18 9.99
CA GLY A 10 11.25 -11.49 10.66
C GLY A 10 10.34 -12.51 9.98
N VAL A 11 9.39 -12.07 9.14
CA VAL A 11 8.37 -12.97 8.61
C VAL A 11 8.91 -13.90 7.51
N VAL A 12 9.98 -13.52 6.80
CA VAL A 12 10.52 -14.32 5.69
C VAL A 12 11.30 -15.56 6.17
N ALA A 13 11.74 -15.60 7.43
CA ALA A 13 12.62 -16.66 7.92
C ALA A 13 11.91 -17.95 8.39
N THR A 14 10.58 -18.03 8.32
CA THR A 14 9.81 -19.17 8.88
C THR A 14 8.94 -19.93 7.88
N ALA A 15 9.05 -19.65 6.57
CA ALA A 15 8.33 -20.40 5.54
C ALA A 15 8.89 -21.82 5.40
N THR A 16 8.36 -22.76 6.17
CA THR A 16 8.61 -24.19 6.03
C THR A 16 7.71 -24.79 4.94
N ALA A 17 8.34 -25.57 4.05
CA ALA A 17 7.78 -26.52 3.08
C ALA A 17 7.04 -26.01 1.81
N ALA A 18 7.80 -25.99 0.69
CA ALA A 18 7.42 -26.57 -0.61
C ALA A 18 6.24 -25.98 -1.43
N GLN A 19 5.67 -24.83 -1.08
CA GLN A 19 4.90 -24.03 -2.03
C GLN A 19 5.84 -23.00 -2.64
N ALA A 20 6.09 -23.05 -3.96
CA ALA A 20 6.85 -22.03 -4.68
C ALA A 20 6.00 -20.76 -4.76
N VAL A 21 5.89 -20.08 -3.63
CA VAL A 21 5.26 -18.78 -3.51
C VAL A 21 6.30 -17.77 -3.97
N GLU A 22 6.05 -17.19 -5.14
CA GLU A 22 6.97 -16.24 -5.77
C GLU A 22 6.53 -14.81 -5.49
N LEU A 23 7.47 -13.99 -5.05
CA LEU A 23 7.31 -12.54 -5.08
C LEU A 23 7.51 -12.07 -6.51
N THR A 24 6.42 -11.85 -7.22
CA THR A 24 6.46 -11.48 -8.65
C THR A 24 6.55 -9.99 -8.88
N GLY A 25 6.21 -9.19 -7.86
CA GLY A 25 6.24 -7.75 -7.96
C GLY A 25 6.14 -7.07 -6.60
N GLY A 26 6.54 -5.80 -6.59
CA GLY A 26 6.34 -4.94 -5.46
C GLY A 26 6.91 -3.56 -5.75
N ALA A 27 6.29 -2.54 -5.18
CA ALA A 27 6.73 -1.17 -5.32
C ALA A 27 6.62 -0.46 -3.96
N ILE A 28 7.47 0.54 -3.78
CA ILE A 28 7.30 1.55 -2.74
C ILE A 28 7.32 2.89 -3.47
N GLU A 29 6.32 3.72 -3.22
CA GLU A 29 6.19 5.03 -3.83
C GLU A 29 6.16 6.10 -2.74
N LEU A 30 6.90 7.18 -3.00
CA LEU A 30 6.83 8.43 -2.26
C LEU A 30 6.41 9.51 -3.25
N SER A 31 5.32 10.22 -2.98
CA SER A 31 4.85 11.29 -3.84
C SER A 31 4.56 12.56 -3.05
N TYR A 32 4.78 13.69 -3.72
CA TYR A 32 4.47 15.02 -3.23
C TYR A 32 3.75 15.78 -4.35
N SER A 33 2.66 16.45 -4.02
CA SER A 33 1.91 17.28 -4.96
C SER A 33 1.40 18.54 -4.26
N ALA A 34 1.51 19.69 -4.91
CA ALA A 34 1.00 20.97 -4.43
C ALA A 34 0.39 21.77 -5.59
N PHE A 35 -0.50 22.71 -5.28
CA PHE A 35 -0.97 23.68 -6.28
C PHE A 35 0.13 24.71 -6.59
N MET A 36 0.12 25.24 -7.82
CA MET A 36 1.14 26.19 -8.26
C MET A 36 1.09 27.53 -7.52
N ASP A 37 -0.12 27.97 -7.19
CA ASP A 37 -0.38 29.29 -6.58
C ASP A 37 -0.65 29.21 -5.07
N GLU A 38 -0.99 28.03 -4.54
CA GLU A 38 -1.25 27.79 -3.12
C GLU A 38 -0.40 26.63 -2.59
N THR A 39 0.71 26.97 -1.91
CA THR A 39 1.65 25.99 -1.34
C THR A 39 1.11 25.23 -0.14
N ASP A 40 0.11 25.78 0.55
CA ASP A 40 -0.48 25.19 1.77
C ASP A 40 -1.46 24.06 1.42
N LEU A 41 -1.91 24.01 0.16
CA LEU A 41 -2.71 22.93 -0.40
C LEU A 41 -1.78 21.86 -0.99
N ASP A 42 -1.04 21.18 -0.12
CA ASP A 42 -0.14 20.10 -0.50
C ASP A 42 -0.59 18.72 0.03
N LYS A 43 -0.10 17.68 -0.65
CA LYS A 43 -0.27 16.28 -0.26
C LYS A 43 1.08 15.58 -0.31
N VAL A 44 1.43 14.89 0.76
CA VAL A 44 2.51 13.90 0.81
C VAL A 44 1.89 12.52 0.89
N SER A 45 2.37 11.58 0.08
CA SER A 45 1.93 10.19 0.10
C SER A 45 3.11 9.24 0.24
N VAL A 46 2.91 8.18 1.01
CA VAL A 46 3.73 6.97 0.97
C VAL A 46 2.83 5.78 0.69
N SER A 47 3.18 4.97 -0.30
CA SER A 47 2.46 3.73 -0.58
C SER A 47 3.43 2.58 -0.84
N GLY A 48 2.93 1.37 -0.67
CA GLY A 48 3.67 0.16 -0.92
C GLY A 48 2.74 -0.94 -1.42
N SER A 49 3.21 -1.73 -2.36
CA SER A 49 2.51 -2.89 -2.89
C SER A 49 3.42 -4.10 -2.93
N LEU A 50 2.84 -5.27 -2.75
CA LEU A 50 3.55 -6.55 -2.77
C LEU A 50 2.67 -7.60 -3.44
N GLU A 51 3.15 -8.19 -4.52
CA GLU A 51 2.45 -9.25 -5.26
C GLU A 51 3.08 -10.61 -5.01
N VAL A 52 2.21 -11.57 -4.71
CA VAL A 52 2.55 -12.94 -4.38
C VAL A 52 1.84 -13.88 -5.36
N ALA A 53 2.59 -14.58 -6.19
CA ALA A 53 2.06 -15.60 -7.09
C ALA A 53 1.97 -16.95 -6.39
N PHE A 54 0.78 -17.55 -6.48
CA PHE A 54 0.53 -18.92 -6.03
C PHE A 54 0.78 -19.93 -7.15
N ASN A 55 0.59 -19.51 -8.40
CA ASN A 55 0.96 -20.23 -9.61
C ASN A 55 1.10 -19.23 -10.77
N ARG A 56 1.45 -19.73 -11.97
CA ARG A 56 1.66 -18.90 -13.17
C ARG A 56 0.47 -18.00 -13.53
N ASN A 57 -0.75 -18.40 -13.17
CA ASN A 57 -1.97 -17.71 -13.57
C ASN A 57 -2.66 -16.98 -12.41
N ILE A 58 -2.30 -17.24 -11.15
CA ILE A 58 -3.02 -16.68 -9.99
C ILE A 58 -2.02 -16.05 -9.03
N SER A 59 -2.24 -14.77 -8.74
CA SER A 59 -1.52 -14.01 -7.71
C SER A 59 -2.47 -13.20 -6.84
N ALA A 60 -1.99 -12.78 -5.68
CA ALA A 60 -2.62 -11.77 -4.85
C ALA A 60 -1.63 -10.65 -4.58
N GLN A 61 -2.12 -9.42 -4.64
CA GLN A 61 -1.37 -8.23 -4.28
C GLN A 61 -1.97 -7.60 -3.02
N PHE A 62 -1.09 -7.17 -2.13
CA PHE A 62 -1.43 -6.44 -0.92
C PHE A 62 -0.88 -5.03 -1.01
N ASP A 63 -1.74 -4.04 -0.75
CA ASP A 63 -1.43 -2.63 -0.89
C ASP A 63 -1.61 -1.91 0.43
N LEU A 64 -0.68 -1.01 0.73
CA LEU A 64 -0.70 -0.11 1.88
C LEU A 64 -0.47 1.32 1.40
N GLY A 65 -1.17 2.28 1.98
CA GLY A 65 -0.97 3.69 1.67
C GLY A 65 -1.21 4.59 2.87
N ASN A 66 -0.52 5.72 2.89
CA ASN A 66 -0.80 6.82 3.79
C ASN A 66 -0.66 8.15 3.04
N ASP A 67 -1.75 8.90 2.96
CA ASP A 67 -1.77 10.28 2.47
C ASP A 67 -1.86 11.24 3.65
N SER A 68 -1.12 12.34 3.59
CA SER A 68 -1.20 13.45 4.54
C SER A 68 -1.40 14.76 3.78
N PHE A 69 -2.37 15.56 4.22
CA PHE A 69 -2.76 16.82 3.57
C PHE A 69 -2.33 18.02 4.42
N GLY A 70 -1.50 18.91 3.86
CA GLY A 70 -0.88 20.01 4.59
C GLY A 70 -1.88 21.02 5.17
N THR A 71 -3.00 21.25 4.48
CA THR A 71 -3.99 22.27 4.90
C THR A 71 -4.92 21.85 6.04
N THR A 72 -5.18 20.54 6.24
CA THR A 72 -6.29 20.08 7.09
C THR A 72 -5.89 19.14 8.23
N ASP A 73 -4.59 18.92 8.47
CA ASP A 73 -4.06 17.90 9.39
C ASP A 73 -4.74 16.52 9.20
N LEU A 74 -5.31 16.30 8.02
CA LEU A 74 -6.03 15.09 7.66
C LEU A 74 -5.01 14.08 7.16
N SER A 75 -5.10 12.87 7.69
CA SER A 75 -4.40 11.71 7.15
C SER A 75 -5.39 10.64 6.72
N ILE A 76 -5.10 9.99 5.60
CA ILE A 76 -5.86 8.86 5.09
C ILE A 76 -4.94 7.65 5.04
N GLY A 77 -5.26 6.60 5.78
CA GLY A 77 -4.57 5.32 5.71
C GLY A 77 -5.38 4.31 4.91
N SER A 78 -4.77 3.67 3.92
CA SER A 78 -5.42 2.68 3.06
C SER A 78 -4.80 1.29 3.20
N VAL A 79 -5.66 0.27 3.14
CA VAL A 79 -5.31 -1.15 3.06
C VAL A 79 -6.08 -1.75 1.90
N GLY A 80 -5.37 -2.38 0.98
CA GLY A 80 -5.91 -2.99 -0.23
C GLY A 80 -5.55 -4.46 -0.36
N LEU A 81 -6.45 -5.23 -0.95
CA LEU A 81 -6.21 -6.60 -1.40
C LEU A 81 -6.72 -6.77 -2.83
N HIS A 82 -5.83 -7.20 -3.71
CA HIS A 82 -6.07 -7.42 -5.13
C HIS A 82 -5.92 -8.92 -5.42
N GLY A 83 -6.95 -9.55 -5.98
CA GLY A 83 -6.86 -10.89 -6.55
C GLY A 83 -6.66 -10.79 -8.05
N ILE A 84 -5.62 -11.43 -8.59
CA ILE A 84 -5.18 -11.26 -9.97
C ILE A 84 -5.13 -12.62 -10.67
N TYR A 85 -5.69 -12.66 -11.88
CA TYR A 85 -5.64 -13.77 -12.81
C TYR A 85 -4.92 -13.35 -14.10
N HIS A 86 -3.76 -13.96 -14.38
CA HIS A 86 -2.99 -13.73 -15.60
C HIS A 86 -3.56 -14.58 -16.74
N VAL A 87 -4.20 -13.90 -17.71
CA VAL A 87 -4.77 -14.49 -18.92
C VAL A 87 -3.67 -14.79 -19.94
N SER A 88 -2.66 -13.92 -20.00
CA SER A 88 -1.46 -14.06 -20.82
C SER A 88 -0.29 -13.34 -20.15
N ASP A 89 0.91 -13.43 -20.74
CA ASP A 89 2.11 -12.75 -20.24
C ASP A 89 1.99 -11.21 -20.23
N VAL A 90 1.01 -10.65 -20.94
CA VAL A 90 0.79 -9.20 -21.07
C VAL A 90 -0.62 -8.78 -20.67
N THR A 91 -1.45 -9.68 -20.17
CA THR A 91 -2.85 -9.40 -19.84
C THR A 91 -3.25 -10.08 -18.55
N SER A 92 -3.72 -9.27 -17.60
CA SER A 92 -4.21 -9.71 -16.30
C SER A 92 -5.58 -9.12 -16.03
N LEU A 93 -6.43 -9.87 -15.34
CA LEU A 93 -7.73 -9.43 -14.85
C LEU A 93 -7.76 -9.62 -13.34
N GLY A 94 -8.56 -8.83 -12.63
CA GLY A 94 -8.63 -8.96 -11.18
C GLY A 94 -9.83 -8.29 -10.55
N ALA A 95 -10.01 -8.58 -9.28
CA ALA A 95 -10.94 -7.89 -8.41
C ALA A 95 -10.16 -7.36 -7.20
N TYR A 96 -10.56 -6.19 -6.72
CA TYR A 96 -9.90 -5.54 -5.60
C TYR A 96 -10.90 -5.15 -4.53
N TYR A 97 -10.42 -5.10 -3.30
CA TYR A 97 -11.12 -4.53 -2.18
C TYR A 97 -10.16 -3.67 -1.37
N THR A 98 -10.55 -2.43 -1.12
CA THR A 98 -9.77 -1.45 -0.37
C THR A 98 -10.61 -0.90 0.77
N ARG A 99 -9.97 -0.67 1.91
CA ARG A 99 -10.52 0.09 3.02
C ARG A 99 -9.64 1.28 3.32
N ASP A 100 -10.29 2.42 3.43
CA ASP A 100 -9.68 3.68 3.84
C ASP A 100 -10.14 4.03 5.24
N ASN A 101 -9.19 4.42 6.09
CA ASN A 101 -9.44 5.01 7.40
C ASN A 101 -9.00 6.47 7.37
N PHE A 102 -9.86 7.34 7.88
CA PHE A 102 -9.63 8.78 7.94
C PHE A 102 -9.30 9.13 9.38
N ASP A 103 -8.16 9.77 9.60
CA ASP A 103 -7.79 10.33 10.90
C ASP A 103 -7.66 11.85 10.75
N ILE A 104 -8.48 12.58 11.49
CA ILE A 104 -8.41 14.04 11.57
C ILE A 104 -7.55 14.31 12.79
N GLY A 105 -6.36 14.89 12.59
CA GLY A 105 -5.50 15.33 13.68
C GLY A 105 -6.26 16.19 14.70
N PRO A 106 -5.77 16.33 15.94
CA PRO A 106 -6.48 17.06 16.99
C PRO A 106 -6.83 18.47 16.49
N VAL A 107 -8.13 18.73 16.31
CA VAL A 107 -8.64 20.08 16.07
C VAL A 107 -8.23 20.91 17.28
N ALA A 108 -7.31 21.85 17.08
CA ALA A 108 -7.01 22.87 18.07
C ALA A 108 -8.29 23.72 18.26
N VAL A 109 -9.07 23.38 19.28
CA VAL A 109 -10.15 24.23 19.85
C VAL A 109 -9.55 25.10 20.93
#